data_AF-A0A7Y5U8Y9-F1
#
_entry.id   AF-A0A7Y5U8Y9-F1
#
_cell.length_a   1.000
_cell.length_b   1.000
_cell.length_c   1.000
_cell.angle_alpha   90.00
_cell.angle_beta   90.00
_cell.angle_gamma   90.00
#
_symmetry.space_group_name_H-M   'P 1'
#
loop_
_entity.id
_entity.type
_entity.pdbx_description
1 polymer ?
#
loop_
_entity_poly.entity_id
_entity_poly.type
_entity_poly.pdbx_seq_one_letter_code
_entity_poly.pdbx_strand_id
1 'polypeptide(L)'
;MGFTQGTSRALQQIGEYQNRQKPVPVTPATSGRSSDLAREPQEQQKPPAKPSGGDGGKGSEGCWGLVGKGFATALKYEKQLSEYASTIPYAGMPASRKFDNIMGIPHAHGHPPNAPPPPPQPLPSAGPILPIPYVSCADKTLINGSSAARCGDLGASVWCGSYAPVIEVFMGSASVWIESARAARALDVTNHCTLKPPKPTTDPAIYLPVGVVASGSGNVFIGGVQMPSLMGLALGAAVKTAAKAVRIGLKAAKQVAKTGYLAGRAMINAALKRLARNSTFFTLLRFQRFARIVGDEAFKKGVMADLKKIASTKWGRNKLNSLANKGQRLEIKSVSSIAPDRPMMPIDDLPKGPCAWPDNFNCQPKYVDAPNSPWWDNRGRNVLPMPDSPGPGSGSTVYYDPGQSTPLYSGGQKFGDAPSDVTLAHELNHADNFAGGTYTPLHNRDGNWNKQWSDLEEFNTVQNENAYRGERGLPYRPKYF
;
A
#
# COMPACT_ATOMS: atom_id res chain seq x y z
N MET A 1 -28.95 -54.12 29.36
CA MET A 1 -30.18 -53.46 28.89
C MET A 1 -30.29 -52.12 29.60
N GLY A 2 -30.44 -51.02 28.84
CA GLY A 2 -30.76 -49.68 29.38
C GLY A 2 -29.65 -48.63 29.28
N PHE A 3 -29.46 -48.01 28.10
CA PHE A 3 -28.74 -46.73 27.94
C PHE A 3 -29.05 -46.09 26.56
N THR A 4 -30.32 -45.75 26.27
CA THR A 4 -30.68 -45.05 25.01
C THR A 4 -31.81 -44.02 25.11
N GLN A 5 -32.25 -43.60 26.30
CA GLN A 5 -33.36 -42.63 26.44
C GLN A 5 -32.96 -41.19 26.81
N GLY A 6 -31.67 -40.88 26.98
CA GLY A 6 -31.21 -39.56 27.46
C GLY A 6 -31.08 -38.45 26.41
N THR A 7 -30.82 -38.79 25.14
CA THR A 7 -30.44 -37.79 24.11
C THR A 7 -31.60 -37.22 23.32
N SER A 8 -32.78 -37.86 23.36
CA SER A 8 -33.97 -37.39 22.64
C SER A 8 -34.64 -36.17 23.30
N ARG A 9 -34.58 -36.02 24.63
CA ARG A 9 -35.21 -34.89 25.33
C ARG A 9 -34.44 -33.57 25.18
N ALA A 10 -33.12 -33.62 25.04
CA ALA A 10 -32.30 -32.41 24.88
C ALA A 10 -32.50 -31.74 23.50
N LEU A 11 -32.73 -32.54 22.44
CA LEU A 11 -32.98 -32.01 21.11
C LEU A 11 -34.42 -31.49 20.94
N GLN A 12 -35.38 -32.06 21.67
CA GLN A 12 -36.77 -31.59 21.65
C GLN A 12 -36.93 -30.22 22.35
N GLN A 13 -36.16 -29.96 23.41
CA GLN A 13 -36.14 -28.65 24.08
C GLN A 13 -35.50 -27.52 23.25
N ILE A 14 -34.56 -27.83 22.36
CA ILE A 14 -33.95 -26.82 21.46
C ILE A 14 -34.94 -26.42 20.35
N GLY A 15 -35.73 -27.38 19.83
CA GLY A 15 -36.76 -27.11 18.83
C GLY A 15 -37.93 -26.27 19.35
N GLU A 16 -38.33 -26.46 20.62
CA GLU A 16 -39.41 -25.68 21.23
C GLU A 16 -39.01 -24.25 21.61
N TYR A 17 -37.72 -24.00 21.86
CA TYR A 17 -37.22 -22.64 22.15
C TYR A 17 -37.17 -21.76 20.90
N GLN A 18 -36.90 -22.35 19.72
CA GLN A 18 -36.89 -21.63 18.44
C GLN A 18 -38.30 -21.27 17.94
N ASN A 19 -39.33 -22.05 18.30
CA ASN A 19 -40.71 -21.84 17.83
C ASN A 19 -41.54 -20.86 18.70
N ARG A 20 -41.01 -20.38 19.83
CA ARG A 20 -41.72 -19.41 20.72
C ARG A 20 -41.33 -17.95 20.51
N GLN A 21 -40.34 -17.65 19.66
CA GLN A 21 -40.06 -16.27 19.29
C GLN A 21 -41.01 -15.84 18.17
N LYS A 22 -42.23 -15.42 18.52
CA LYS A 22 -43.03 -14.61 17.61
C LYS A 22 -42.21 -13.36 17.25
N PRO A 23 -42.06 -13.01 15.96
CA PRO A 23 -41.42 -11.77 15.60
C PRO A 23 -42.19 -10.63 16.27
N VAL A 24 -41.52 -9.90 17.15
CA VAL A 24 -42.02 -8.60 17.61
C VAL A 24 -42.17 -7.77 16.34
N PRO A 25 -43.35 -7.19 16.05
CA PRO A 25 -43.51 -6.34 14.88
C PRO A 25 -42.50 -5.20 15.00
N VAL A 26 -41.51 -5.24 14.12
CA VAL A 26 -40.59 -4.14 13.92
C VAL A 26 -41.43 -3.05 13.27
N THR A 27 -41.88 -2.08 14.07
CA THR A 27 -42.39 -0.82 13.55
C THR A 27 -41.36 -0.34 12.52
N PRO A 28 -41.74 -0.03 11.27
CA PRO A 28 -40.80 0.46 10.29
C PRO A 28 -40.13 1.68 10.91
N ALA A 29 -38.82 1.58 11.14
CA ALA A 29 -38.02 2.74 11.41
C ALA A 29 -38.21 3.63 10.18
N THR A 30 -39.01 4.67 10.33
CA THR A 30 -39.00 5.82 9.45
C THR A 30 -37.55 6.11 9.16
N SER A 31 -37.19 6.14 7.88
CA SER A 31 -35.90 6.54 7.36
C SER A 31 -35.63 8.00 7.75
N GLY A 32 -35.35 8.21 9.03
CA GLY A 32 -34.80 9.43 9.57
C GLY A 32 -33.35 9.46 9.17
N ARG A 33 -32.99 10.45 8.35
CA ARG A 33 -31.62 10.85 8.08
C ARG A 33 -30.79 10.83 9.37
N SER A 34 -29.94 9.83 9.51
CA SER A 34 -28.88 9.78 10.52
C SER A 34 -27.64 10.53 10.01
N SER A 35 -27.81 11.72 9.43
CA SER A 35 -26.70 12.61 9.05
C SER A 35 -26.47 13.76 10.02
N ASP A 36 -27.36 14.02 10.99
CA ASP A 36 -27.38 15.34 11.66
C ASP A 36 -27.60 15.28 13.19
N LEU A 37 -26.86 14.43 13.90
CA LEU A 37 -26.68 14.62 15.35
C LEU A 37 -25.20 14.66 15.73
N ALA A 38 -24.80 15.87 16.10
CA ALA A 38 -23.58 16.26 16.81
C ALA A 38 -22.24 16.14 16.06
N ARG A 39 -22.15 16.78 14.89
CA ARG A 39 -21.05 17.73 14.72
C ARG A 39 -21.47 18.98 15.48
N GLU A 40 -21.17 19.03 16.78
CA GLU A 40 -21.04 20.34 17.43
C GLU A 40 -20.14 21.18 16.50
N PRO A 41 -20.50 22.44 16.20
CA PRO A 41 -19.49 23.33 15.65
C PRO A 41 -18.33 23.23 16.61
N GLN A 42 -17.19 22.73 16.13
CA GLN A 42 -15.96 22.99 16.86
C GLN A 42 -15.94 24.50 16.94
N GLU A 43 -16.31 25.03 18.12
CA GLU A 43 -15.85 26.32 18.57
C GLU A 43 -14.40 26.31 18.16
N GLN A 44 -14.06 27.17 17.18
CA GLN A 44 -12.69 27.34 16.74
C GLN A 44 -11.96 27.66 18.01
N GLN A 45 -11.35 26.63 18.63
CA GLN A 45 -10.43 26.82 19.71
C GLN A 45 -9.41 27.74 19.09
N LYS A 46 -9.47 29.01 19.50
CA LYS A 46 -8.52 30.04 19.13
C LYS A 46 -7.18 29.32 19.25
N PRO A 47 -6.41 29.19 18.14
CA PRO A 47 -5.16 28.47 18.19
C PRO A 47 -4.42 29.01 19.41
N PRO A 48 -3.93 28.13 20.32
CA PRO A 48 -3.31 28.57 21.55
C PRO A 48 -2.36 29.69 21.17
N ALA A 49 -2.55 30.85 21.83
CA ALA A 49 -1.84 32.08 21.48
C ALA A 49 -0.39 31.69 21.16
N LYS A 50 0.05 31.98 19.93
CA LYS A 50 1.45 31.77 19.53
C LYS A 50 2.27 32.23 20.73
N PRO A 51 3.03 31.35 21.41
CA PRO A 51 3.84 31.78 22.53
C PRO A 51 4.62 32.97 22.01
N SER A 52 4.40 34.13 22.63
CA SER A 52 4.92 35.41 22.19
C SER A 52 6.41 35.19 21.91
N GLY A 53 6.77 35.25 20.63
CA GLY A 53 8.09 34.95 20.16
C GLY A 53 9.04 35.94 20.78
N GLY A 54 9.65 35.56 21.90
CA GLY A 54 10.90 36.13 22.34
C GLY A 54 11.88 35.85 21.21
N ASP A 55 12.32 36.92 20.57
CA ASP A 55 13.32 36.94 19.51
C ASP A 55 14.71 36.63 20.12
N GLY A 56 14.82 35.43 20.67
CA GLY A 56 15.82 35.06 21.66
C GLY A 56 16.62 33.84 21.24
N GLY A 57 17.44 34.02 20.20
CA GLY A 57 18.61 33.20 19.95
C GLY A 57 18.38 31.94 19.12
N LYS A 58 19.26 31.75 18.11
CA LYS A 58 19.60 30.47 17.49
C LYS A 58 20.30 29.55 18.52
N GLY A 59 19.76 29.46 19.73
CA GLY A 59 20.22 28.58 20.80
C GLY A 59 19.90 27.16 20.40
N SER A 60 20.93 26.32 20.40
CA SER A 60 20.88 24.89 20.07
C SER A 60 19.58 24.25 20.55
N GLU A 61 18.74 23.78 19.63
CA GLU A 61 17.65 22.87 19.98
C GLU A 61 18.28 21.73 20.79
N GLY A 62 17.95 21.67 22.08
CA GLY A 62 18.48 20.65 22.98
C GLY A 62 18.19 19.26 22.42
N CYS A 63 18.88 18.24 22.94
CA CYS A 63 18.65 16.85 22.53
C CYS A 63 17.16 16.48 22.53
N TRP A 64 16.38 17.00 23.48
CA TRP A 64 14.94 16.80 23.57
C TRP A 64 14.13 17.42 22.42
N GLY A 65 14.55 18.58 21.88
CA GLY A 65 13.91 19.20 20.72
C GLY A 65 14.07 18.36 19.45
N LEU A 66 15.27 17.81 19.24
CA LEU A 66 15.54 16.88 18.14
C LEU A 66 14.75 15.57 18.27
N VAL A 67 14.68 15.03 19.49
CA VAL A 67 13.86 13.84 19.81
C VAL A 67 12.40 14.12 19.48
N GLY A 68 11.83 15.22 19.97
CA GLY A 68 10.45 15.63 19.69
C GLY A 68 10.15 15.81 18.21
N LYS A 69 11.06 16.42 17.43
CA LYS A 69 10.94 16.51 15.96
C LYS A 69 10.97 15.14 15.28
N GLY A 70 11.79 14.21 15.79
CA GLY A 70 11.83 12.83 15.34
C GLY A 70 10.48 12.13 15.53
N PHE A 71 9.90 12.23 16.73
CA PHE A 71 8.57 11.72 17.04
C PHE A 71 7.49 12.36 16.15
N ALA A 72 7.46 13.69 16.02
CA ALA A 72 6.48 14.37 15.17
C ALA A 72 6.58 13.92 13.70
N THR A 73 7.80 13.71 13.20
CA THR A 73 8.04 13.26 11.83
C THR A 73 7.58 11.81 11.62
N ALA A 74 7.93 10.90 12.54
CA ALA A 74 7.51 9.51 12.47
C ALA A 74 5.97 9.40 12.57
N LEU A 75 5.35 10.15 13.47
CA LEU A 75 3.90 10.23 13.59
C LEU A 75 3.23 10.74 12.31
N LYS A 76 3.81 11.76 11.65
CA LYS A 76 3.32 12.27 10.37
C LYS A 76 3.30 11.18 9.29
N TYR A 77 4.39 10.46 9.13
CA TYR A 77 4.45 9.36 8.15
C TYR A 77 3.51 8.22 8.51
N GLU A 78 3.39 7.92 9.80
CA GLU A 78 2.47 6.90 10.27
C GLU A 78 1.01 7.26 9.99
N LYS A 79 0.62 8.52 10.18
CA LYS A 79 -0.70 9.05 9.80
C LYS A 79 -0.95 9.03 8.29
N GLN A 80 0.07 9.33 7.48
CA GLN A 80 -0.05 9.21 6.02
C GLN A 80 -0.27 7.75 5.59
N LEU A 81 0.46 6.80 6.18
CA LEU A 81 0.26 5.38 5.89
C LEU A 81 -1.13 4.91 6.35
N SER A 82 -1.57 5.37 7.53
CA SER A 82 -2.92 5.15 8.05
C SER A 82 -4.00 5.60 7.10
N GLU A 83 -3.87 6.78 6.51
CA GLU A 83 -4.86 7.33 5.58
C GLU A 83 -5.11 6.37 4.42
N TYR A 84 -4.06 5.83 3.81
CA TYR A 84 -4.21 4.81 2.77
C TYR A 84 -4.82 3.52 3.30
N ALA A 85 -4.32 2.99 4.41
CA ALA A 85 -4.83 1.75 4.99
C ALA A 85 -6.30 1.87 5.45
N SER A 86 -6.74 3.08 5.80
CA SER A 86 -8.12 3.38 6.19
C SER A 86 -9.10 3.30 5.03
N THR A 87 -8.63 3.36 3.78
CA THR A 87 -9.48 3.18 2.59
C THR A 87 -9.90 1.73 2.36
N ILE A 88 -9.23 0.78 3.01
CA ILE A 88 -9.57 -0.64 2.92
C ILE A 88 -10.84 -0.88 3.77
N PRO A 89 -11.94 -1.35 3.16
CA PRO A 89 -13.15 -1.66 3.91
C PRO A 89 -12.85 -2.71 4.97
N TYR A 90 -13.08 -2.37 6.23
CA TYR A 90 -12.83 -3.24 7.37
C TYR A 90 -13.93 -3.05 8.41
N ALA A 91 -14.55 -4.15 8.81
CA ALA A 91 -15.62 -4.12 9.80
C ALA A 91 -15.11 -3.56 11.15
N GLY A 92 -15.97 -2.83 11.85
CA GLY A 92 -15.65 -2.34 13.18
C GLY A 92 -15.45 -3.48 14.17
N MET A 93 -14.40 -3.41 14.99
CA MET A 93 -14.18 -4.33 16.11
C MET A 93 -14.44 -3.62 17.44
N PRO A 94 -14.89 -4.34 18.49
CA PRO A 94 -15.07 -3.79 19.83
C PRO A 94 -13.85 -2.96 20.29
N ALA A 95 -14.06 -1.71 20.65
CA ALA A 95 -12.98 -0.83 21.07
C ALA A 95 -12.45 -1.21 22.45
N SER A 96 -11.13 -1.30 22.60
CA SER A 96 -10.52 -1.71 23.87
C SER A 96 -10.33 -0.54 24.82
N ARG A 97 -10.28 -0.86 26.12
CA ARG A 97 -10.26 0.07 27.25
C ARG A 97 -9.24 -0.38 28.28
N LYS A 98 -8.94 0.48 29.26
CA LYS A 98 -8.23 0.05 30.47
C LYS A 98 -8.95 -1.15 31.08
N PHE A 99 -8.18 -2.11 31.57
CA PHE A 99 -8.62 -3.38 32.13
C PHE A 99 -9.33 -4.35 31.17
N ASP A 100 -9.43 -4.05 29.87
CA ASP A 100 -9.78 -5.10 28.92
C ASP A 100 -8.68 -6.17 28.92
N ASN A 101 -9.11 -7.43 28.83
CA ASN A 101 -8.25 -8.58 28.96
C ASN A 101 -7.51 -8.83 27.65
N ILE A 102 -6.24 -9.17 27.78
CA ILE A 102 -5.40 -9.70 26.71
C ILE A 102 -5.24 -11.20 26.94
N MET A 103 -5.22 -11.96 25.85
CA MET A 103 -4.96 -13.40 25.86
C MET A 103 -3.87 -13.76 24.85
N GLY A 104 -2.76 -14.27 25.37
CA GLY A 104 -1.65 -14.82 24.62
C GLY A 104 -1.83 -16.28 24.30
N ILE A 105 -1.23 -16.71 23.20
CA ILE A 105 -1.07 -18.13 22.87
C ILE A 105 -0.28 -18.79 24.01
N PRO A 106 -0.69 -20.01 24.44
CA PRO A 106 0.07 -20.77 25.43
C PRO A 106 1.54 -20.87 25.05
N HIS A 107 2.40 -20.36 25.92
CA HIS A 107 3.84 -20.45 25.76
C HIS A 107 4.52 -20.68 27.11
N ALA A 108 5.77 -21.12 27.08
CA ALA A 108 6.52 -21.52 28.25
C ALA A 108 7.92 -20.90 28.22
N HIS A 109 8.43 -20.62 29.41
CA HIS A 109 9.81 -20.21 29.71
C HIS A 109 10.35 -21.12 30.82
N GLY A 110 11.65 -21.31 30.90
CA GLY A 110 12.41 -22.10 31.87
C GLY A 110 12.69 -21.40 33.20
N HIS A 111 11.99 -20.31 33.53
CA HIS A 111 12.06 -19.63 34.83
C HIS A 111 10.78 -19.85 35.68
N PRO A 112 10.85 -19.73 37.02
CA PRO A 112 9.68 -19.90 37.90
C PRO A 112 8.51 -18.99 37.52
N PRO A 113 7.25 -19.43 37.74
CA PRO A 113 6.81 -20.69 38.36
C PRO A 113 6.88 -21.90 37.41
N ASN A 114 7.28 -21.69 36.16
CA ASN A 114 7.34 -22.72 35.13
C ASN A 114 8.70 -23.44 35.07
N ALA A 115 9.50 -23.32 36.13
CA ALA A 115 10.83 -23.91 36.26
C ALA A 115 10.78 -25.38 36.72
N PRO A 116 11.86 -26.16 36.51
CA PRO A 116 11.96 -27.57 36.91
C PRO A 116 11.62 -27.81 38.39
N PRO A 117 11.14 -29.00 38.79
CA PRO A 117 11.34 -30.30 38.13
C PRO A 117 10.38 -30.75 37.01
N PRO A 118 9.13 -30.25 36.84
CA PRO A 118 8.30 -30.66 35.71
C PRO A 118 8.73 -29.95 34.40
N PRO A 119 8.49 -30.56 33.23
CA PRO A 119 8.70 -29.90 31.94
C PRO A 119 7.88 -28.60 31.88
N PRO A 120 8.42 -27.51 31.28
CA PRO A 120 7.73 -26.23 31.20
C PRO A 120 6.32 -26.39 30.60
N GLN A 121 5.30 -26.06 31.38
CA GLN A 121 3.90 -26.15 30.98
C GLN A 121 3.55 -24.91 30.14
N PRO A 122 2.98 -25.07 28.93
CA PRO A 122 2.49 -23.94 28.16
C PRO A 122 1.26 -23.35 28.86
N LEU A 123 1.38 -22.13 29.37
CA LEU A 123 0.26 -21.42 29.99
C LEU A 123 -0.20 -20.26 29.10
N PRO A 124 -1.52 -20.05 28.94
CA PRO A 124 -2.01 -18.88 28.23
C PRO A 124 -1.59 -17.62 29.00
N SER A 125 -1.00 -16.67 28.29
CA SER A 125 -0.55 -15.43 28.90
C SER A 125 -1.73 -14.46 28.96
N ALA A 126 -2.39 -14.38 30.11
CA ALA A 126 -3.61 -13.59 30.27
C ALA A 126 -3.47 -12.49 31.32
N GLY A 127 -4.10 -11.35 31.05
CA GLY A 127 -4.33 -10.30 32.04
C GLY A 127 -4.69 -8.94 31.42
N PRO A 128 -4.92 -7.93 32.27
CA PRO A 128 -5.51 -6.67 31.84
C PRO A 128 -4.51 -5.73 31.18
N ILE A 129 -5.01 -4.88 30.28
CA ILE A 129 -4.35 -3.61 29.93
C ILE A 129 -4.29 -2.74 31.18
N LEU A 130 -3.08 -2.32 31.57
CA LEU A 130 -2.86 -1.56 32.79
C LEU A 130 -2.87 -0.05 32.50
N PRO A 131 -3.59 0.75 33.29
CA PRO A 131 -3.47 2.20 33.24
C PRO A 131 -2.16 2.61 33.94
N ILE A 132 -1.11 2.85 33.15
CA ILE A 132 0.17 3.38 33.63
C ILE A 132 0.19 4.87 33.30
N PRO A 133 0.15 5.78 34.30
CA PRO A 133 0.11 7.21 34.05
C PRO A 133 1.13 7.65 33.00
N TYR A 134 0.69 8.43 32.02
CA TYR A 134 1.48 8.96 30.90
C TYR A 134 2.03 7.95 29.89
N VAL A 135 1.92 6.64 30.16
CA VAL A 135 2.53 5.58 29.35
C VAL A 135 1.50 4.66 28.70
N SER A 136 0.38 4.40 29.38
CA SER A 136 -0.62 3.42 28.93
C SER A 136 -2.04 3.92 29.22
N CYS A 137 -2.93 3.68 28.26
CA CYS A 137 -4.30 4.17 28.16
C CYS A 137 -4.38 5.68 27.87
N ALA A 138 -5.50 6.09 27.28
CA ALA A 138 -5.79 7.48 26.99
C ALA A 138 -6.19 8.25 28.26
N ASP A 139 -5.70 9.48 28.38
CA ASP A 139 -6.01 10.36 29.50
C ASP A 139 -7.37 11.07 29.34
N LYS A 140 -7.71 11.45 28.10
CA LYS A 140 -8.84 12.32 27.76
C LYS A 140 -9.94 11.63 26.97
N THR A 141 -9.62 10.51 26.34
CA THR A 141 -10.59 9.76 25.51
C THR A 141 -11.14 8.59 26.29
N LEU A 142 -12.43 8.65 26.62
CA LEU A 142 -13.14 7.61 27.34
C LEU A 142 -14.07 6.83 26.40
N ILE A 143 -14.15 5.52 26.60
CA ILE A 143 -15.10 4.62 25.95
C ILE A 143 -15.90 3.96 27.06
N ASN A 144 -17.21 4.24 27.11
CA ASN A 144 -18.09 3.85 28.21
C ASN A 144 -17.56 4.26 29.59
N GLY A 145 -17.08 5.51 29.72
CA GLY A 145 -16.53 6.03 30.98
C GLY A 145 -15.16 5.46 31.39
N SER A 146 -14.56 4.57 30.59
CA SER A 146 -13.25 3.97 30.85
C SER A 146 -12.22 4.50 29.86
N SER A 147 -10.98 4.75 30.29
CA SER A 147 -9.89 5.20 29.41
C SER A 147 -9.75 4.27 28.21
N ALA A 148 -9.72 4.84 27.00
CA ALA A 148 -9.53 4.07 25.78
C ALA A 148 -8.13 3.48 25.71
N ALA A 149 -8.01 2.23 25.25
CA ALA A 149 -6.73 1.61 24.98
C ALA A 149 -6.20 2.01 23.60
N ARG A 150 -4.89 2.01 23.45
CA ARG A 150 -4.13 2.45 22.28
C ARG A 150 -3.06 1.43 21.93
N CYS A 151 -2.63 1.42 20.68
CA CYS A 151 -1.44 0.71 20.26
C CYS A 151 -0.21 1.26 21.00
N GLY A 152 0.60 0.38 21.58
CA GLY A 152 1.71 0.68 22.47
C GLY A 152 1.35 0.66 23.97
N ASP A 153 0.06 0.58 24.32
CA ASP A 153 -0.35 0.46 25.72
C ASP A 153 0.13 -0.86 26.33
N LEU A 154 0.40 -0.82 27.63
CA LEU A 154 1.02 -1.91 28.36
C LEU A 154 0.01 -2.63 29.26
N GLY A 155 0.14 -3.95 29.34
CA GLY A 155 -0.63 -4.82 30.22
C GLY A 155 0.25 -5.68 31.12
N ALA A 156 -0.37 -6.41 32.03
CA ALA A 156 0.29 -7.43 32.85
C ALA A 156 -0.27 -8.81 32.54
N SER A 157 0.61 -9.74 32.15
CA SER A 157 0.30 -11.16 32.00
C SER A 157 0.53 -11.89 33.32
N VAL A 158 -0.37 -11.67 34.27
CA VAL A 158 -0.30 -12.34 35.59
C VAL A 158 -0.23 -13.87 35.44
N TRP A 159 -0.89 -14.42 34.41
CA TRP A 159 -1.06 -15.88 34.27
C TRP A 159 0.16 -16.64 33.74
N CYS A 160 1.14 -15.98 33.12
CA CYS A 160 2.40 -16.66 32.78
C CYS A 160 3.35 -16.76 33.99
N GLY A 161 2.99 -16.16 35.13
CA GLY A 161 3.71 -16.23 36.40
C GLY A 161 5.13 -15.64 36.39
N SER A 162 5.59 -15.10 35.26
CA SER A 162 6.96 -14.60 35.14
C SER A 162 7.16 -13.34 35.97
N TYR A 163 8.42 -13.10 36.37
CA TYR A 163 8.84 -11.97 37.19
C TYR A 163 8.66 -10.59 36.50
N ALA A 164 8.30 -10.54 35.21
CA ALA A 164 8.11 -9.29 34.45
C ALA A 164 7.17 -9.50 33.24
N PRO A 165 5.87 -9.78 33.44
CA PRO A 165 5.01 -10.21 32.38
C PRO A 165 4.37 -9.00 31.68
N VAL A 166 5.19 -8.09 31.15
CA VAL A 166 4.65 -6.93 30.43
C VAL A 166 4.16 -7.39 29.05
N ILE A 167 2.91 -7.04 28.76
CA ILE A 167 2.29 -7.21 27.46
C ILE A 167 2.25 -5.84 26.78
N GLU A 168 2.43 -5.78 25.48
CA GLU A 168 2.23 -4.58 24.67
C GLU A 168 1.13 -4.82 23.64
N VAL A 169 0.19 -3.89 23.50
CA VAL A 169 -0.76 -3.88 22.40
C VAL A 169 -0.04 -3.45 21.11
N PHE A 170 0.38 -4.42 20.29
CA PHE A 170 1.30 -4.19 19.20
C PHE A 170 0.65 -3.58 17.95
N MET A 171 -0.63 -3.90 17.71
CA MET A 171 -1.41 -3.35 16.60
C MET A 171 -2.54 -2.44 17.08
N GLY A 172 -3.04 -1.60 16.18
CA GLY A 172 -4.26 -0.81 16.39
C GLY A 172 -4.93 -0.45 15.06
N SER A 173 -6.01 0.31 15.14
CA SER A 173 -6.77 0.77 13.98
C SER A 173 -5.92 1.60 12.99
N ALA A 174 -6.10 1.33 11.69
CA ALA A 174 -5.62 2.19 10.62
C ALA A 174 -6.34 3.54 10.55
N SER A 175 -7.62 3.60 10.95
CA SER A 175 -8.48 4.75 10.68
C SER A 175 -8.71 5.65 11.90
N VAL A 176 -8.60 5.12 13.11
CA VAL A 176 -8.90 5.86 14.34
C VAL A 176 -7.66 6.05 15.19
N TRP A 177 -7.44 7.32 15.56
CA TRP A 177 -6.33 7.76 16.38
C TRP A 177 -6.85 8.33 17.70
N ILE A 178 -6.24 7.91 18.80
CA ILE A 178 -6.51 8.39 20.14
C ILE A 178 -5.18 8.90 20.70
N GLU A 179 -5.12 10.20 20.99
CA GLU A 179 -3.96 10.84 21.62
C GLU A 179 -2.62 10.56 20.91
N SER A 180 -2.63 10.63 19.58
CA SER A 180 -1.45 10.38 18.73
C SER A 180 -0.96 8.93 18.70
N ALA A 181 -1.75 7.98 19.19
CA ALA A 181 -1.58 6.55 18.95
C ALA A 181 -2.83 5.97 18.27
N ARG A 182 -2.71 4.77 17.71
CA ARG A 182 -3.84 4.07 17.08
C ARG A 182 -4.78 3.58 18.16
N ALA A 183 -6.09 3.65 17.94
CA ALA A 183 -7.04 3.05 18.87
C ALA A 183 -6.89 1.52 18.87
N ALA A 184 -6.80 0.91 20.06
CA ALA A 184 -6.79 -0.53 20.23
C ALA A 184 -8.21 -1.10 20.26
N ARG A 185 -8.33 -2.37 19.88
CA ARG A 185 -9.59 -3.09 19.71
C ARG A 185 -9.42 -4.55 20.09
N ALA A 186 -10.54 -5.21 20.34
CA ALA A 186 -10.57 -6.66 20.40
C ALA A 186 -9.96 -7.25 19.12
N LEU A 187 -9.22 -8.34 19.29
CA LEU A 187 -8.44 -9.04 18.28
C LEU A 187 -7.20 -8.30 17.76
N ASP A 188 -6.89 -7.07 18.20
CA ASP A 188 -5.61 -6.46 17.87
C ASP A 188 -4.47 -7.27 18.49
N VAL A 189 -3.45 -7.54 17.68
CA VAL A 189 -2.31 -8.40 18.07
C VAL A 189 -1.52 -7.75 19.20
N THR A 190 -1.14 -8.56 20.17
CA THR A 190 -0.32 -8.17 21.32
C THR A 190 1.00 -8.95 21.35
N ASN A 191 2.03 -8.31 21.86
CA ASN A 191 3.33 -8.93 22.14
C ASN A 191 3.42 -9.22 23.63
N HIS A 192 3.78 -10.44 23.98
CA HIS A 192 3.88 -10.90 25.35
C HIS A 192 5.35 -11.09 25.72
N CYS A 193 5.71 -10.81 26.97
CA CYS A 193 7.01 -11.19 27.52
C CYS A 193 8.23 -10.57 26.78
N THR A 194 8.07 -9.41 26.12
CA THR A 194 9.06 -8.84 25.18
C THR A 194 10.04 -7.82 25.77
N LEU A 195 10.08 -7.59 27.09
CA LEU A 195 10.99 -6.58 27.68
C LEU A 195 12.50 -6.95 27.67
N LYS A 196 12.94 -7.91 26.85
CA LYS A 196 14.37 -8.10 26.52
C LYS A 196 14.58 -8.37 25.02
N PRO A 197 15.27 -7.48 24.26
CA PRO A 197 15.88 -7.87 23.00
C PRO A 197 17.07 -8.83 23.23
N PRO A 198 17.44 -9.63 22.22
CA PRO A 198 18.14 -10.89 22.37
C PRO A 198 19.60 -10.69 22.80
N LYS A 199 19.89 -11.00 24.06
CA LYS A 199 20.99 -11.94 24.31
C LYS A 199 20.45 -13.34 24.00
N PRO A 200 21.29 -14.36 23.77
CA PRO A 200 20.83 -15.73 24.03
C PRO A 200 20.41 -15.73 25.49
N THR A 201 19.12 -15.50 25.74
CA THR A 201 18.57 -15.66 27.06
C THR A 201 18.78 -17.13 27.37
N THR A 202 19.22 -17.43 28.58
CA THR A 202 19.22 -18.79 29.13
C THR A 202 17.81 -19.40 29.20
N ASP A 203 16.83 -18.73 28.59
CA ASP A 203 15.41 -18.98 28.65
C ASP A 203 14.70 -18.38 27.42
N PRO A 204 14.74 -19.05 26.27
CA PRO A 204 13.92 -18.69 25.12
C PRO A 204 12.49 -19.21 25.31
N ALA A 205 11.50 -18.41 24.90
CA ALA A 205 10.11 -18.86 24.85
C ALA A 205 9.99 -20.10 23.95
N ILE A 206 9.37 -21.17 24.45
CA ILE A 206 9.19 -22.42 23.70
C ILE A 206 8.11 -22.29 22.59
N TYR A 207 7.39 -21.16 22.54
CA TYR A 207 6.44 -20.82 21.48
C TYR A 207 6.43 -19.30 21.23
N LEU A 208 5.79 -18.86 20.14
CA LEU A 208 5.70 -17.46 19.77
C LEU A 208 4.92 -16.67 20.84
N PRO A 209 5.52 -15.68 21.53
CA PRO A 209 4.87 -14.97 22.62
C PRO A 209 3.97 -13.85 22.07
N VAL A 210 2.96 -14.24 21.29
CA VAL A 210 1.96 -13.33 20.71
C VAL A 210 0.58 -13.66 21.24
N GLY A 211 -0.29 -12.67 21.21
CA GLY A 211 -1.67 -12.80 21.64
C GLY A 211 -2.58 -11.83 20.93
N VAL A 212 -3.76 -11.66 21.52
CA VAL A 212 -4.76 -10.70 21.09
C VAL A 212 -5.41 -10.03 22.28
N VAL A 213 -5.89 -8.81 22.10
CA VAL A 213 -6.85 -8.23 23.05
C VAL A 213 -8.15 -9.04 22.96
N ALA A 214 -8.50 -9.73 24.04
CA ALA A 214 -9.60 -10.69 24.10
C ALA A 214 -10.96 -10.04 24.41
N SER A 215 -10.97 -8.85 25.00
CA SER A 215 -12.21 -8.11 25.30
C SER A 215 -12.21 -6.68 24.74
N GLY A 216 -13.40 -6.10 24.69
CA GLY A 216 -13.61 -4.73 24.24
C GLY A 216 -15.00 -4.24 24.62
N SER A 217 -15.33 -3.04 24.18
CA SER A 217 -16.63 -2.41 24.36
C SER A 217 -17.73 -3.15 23.60
N GLY A 218 -18.85 -3.43 24.27
CA GLY A 218 -20.01 -4.08 23.63
C GLY A 218 -20.80 -3.20 22.66
N ASN A 219 -20.58 -1.88 22.65
CA ASN A 219 -21.37 -0.90 21.90
C ASN A 219 -20.54 0.15 21.15
N VAL A 220 -19.22 0.15 21.27
CA VAL A 220 -18.32 1.05 20.53
C VAL A 220 -17.42 0.21 19.64
N PHE A 221 -17.56 0.39 18.34
CA PHE A 221 -16.82 -0.37 17.33
C PHE A 221 -15.90 0.56 16.53
N ILE A 222 -14.65 0.15 16.36
CA ILE A 222 -13.63 0.91 15.64
C ILE A 222 -13.20 0.14 14.39
N GLY A 223 -13.36 0.77 13.22
CA GLY A 223 -12.99 0.21 11.92
C GLY A 223 -11.49 0.29 11.59
N GLY A 224 -11.17 0.03 10.32
CA GLY A 224 -9.81 0.11 9.76
C GLY A 224 -8.98 -1.15 9.99
N VAL A 225 -8.14 -1.52 9.01
CA VAL A 225 -7.24 -2.68 9.14
C VAL A 225 -6.29 -2.53 10.33
N GLN A 226 -5.91 -3.65 10.93
CA GLN A 226 -4.91 -3.67 12.00
C GLN A 226 -3.54 -3.25 11.45
N MET A 227 -2.89 -2.29 12.10
CA MET A 227 -1.54 -1.87 11.74
C MET A 227 -0.64 -1.74 12.98
N PRO A 228 0.64 -2.13 12.87
CA PRO A 228 1.60 -1.95 13.96
C PRO A 228 1.90 -0.46 14.16
N SER A 229 2.28 -0.09 15.39
CA SER A 229 2.85 1.24 15.61
C SER A 229 4.23 1.33 14.98
N LEU A 230 4.35 2.16 13.92
CA LEU A 230 5.67 2.52 13.39
C LEU A 230 6.49 3.24 14.47
N MET A 231 5.81 4.03 15.32
CA MET A 231 6.44 4.62 16.49
C MET A 231 6.95 3.56 17.47
N GLY A 232 6.17 2.53 17.79
CA GLY A 232 6.59 1.43 18.68
C GLY A 232 7.81 0.69 18.13
N LEU A 233 7.82 0.40 16.83
CA LEU A 233 8.99 -0.18 16.14
C LEU A 233 10.21 0.74 16.18
N ALA A 234 10.01 2.04 15.92
CA ALA A 234 11.08 3.04 15.93
C ALA A 234 11.62 3.29 17.35
N LEU A 235 10.75 3.36 18.36
CA LEU A 235 11.09 3.44 19.78
C LEU A 235 11.88 2.21 20.22
N GLY A 236 11.44 1.00 19.87
CA GLY A 236 12.18 -0.22 20.17
C GLY A 236 13.60 -0.18 19.59
N ALA A 237 13.76 0.27 18.34
CA ALA A 237 15.07 0.45 17.72
C ALA A 237 15.89 1.60 18.34
N ALA A 238 15.24 2.72 18.67
CA ALA A 238 15.87 3.90 19.24
C ALA A 238 16.33 3.66 20.68
N VAL A 239 15.51 3.03 21.52
CA VAL A 239 15.84 2.62 22.89
C VAL A 239 16.96 1.60 22.87
N LYS A 240 16.97 0.63 21.93
CA LYS A 240 18.08 -0.31 21.77
C LYS A 240 19.39 0.42 21.44
N THR A 241 19.32 1.40 20.54
CA THR A 241 20.48 2.24 20.17
C THR A 241 20.92 3.13 21.32
N ALA A 242 19.99 3.75 22.04
CA ALA A 242 20.22 4.63 23.19
C ALA A 242 20.80 3.86 24.38
N ALA A 243 20.27 2.68 24.71
CA ALA A 243 20.81 1.81 25.75
C ALA A 243 22.25 1.36 25.41
N LYS A 244 22.53 1.09 24.14
CA LYS A 244 23.90 0.81 23.67
C LYS A 244 24.80 2.06 23.78
N ALA A 245 24.26 3.25 23.57
CA ALA A 245 24.99 4.51 23.62
C ALA A 245 25.23 5.03 25.04
N VAL A 246 24.29 4.84 25.96
CA VAL A 246 24.44 5.10 27.40
C VAL A 246 25.60 4.27 27.96
N ARG A 247 25.76 3.04 27.46
CA ARG A 247 26.91 2.19 27.76
C ARG A 247 28.26 2.72 27.29
N ILE A 248 28.29 3.64 26.32
CA ILE A 248 29.52 4.21 25.73
C ILE A 248 29.74 5.67 26.22
N GLY A 249 28.94 6.16 27.17
CA GLY A 249 29.08 7.48 27.76
C GLY A 249 28.35 8.59 26.99
N LEU A 250 27.90 9.60 27.74
CA LEU A 250 26.97 10.65 27.29
C LEU A 250 27.41 11.44 26.04
N LYS A 251 28.72 11.59 25.79
CA LYS A 251 29.25 12.30 24.60
C LYS A 251 29.13 11.46 23.33
N ALA A 252 29.30 10.14 23.43
CA ALA A 252 29.03 9.22 22.32
C ALA A 252 27.54 9.11 22.03
N ALA A 253 26.66 9.32 23.03
CA ALA A 253 25.22 9.26 22.87
C ALA A 253 24.65 10.31 21.89
N LYS A 254 25.21 11.52 21.83
CA LYS A 254 24.80 12.52 20.81
C LYS A 254 25.19 12.07 19.40
N GLN A 255 26.41 11.56 19.22
CA GLN A 255 26.89 11.06 17.94
C GLN A 255 26.04 9.86 17.51
N VAL A 256 25.86 8.87 18.38
CA VAL A 256 25.12 7.62 18.15
C VAL A 256 23.61 7.85 18.00
N ALA A 257 23.01 8.84 18.67
CA ALA A 257 21.63 9.23 18.42
C ALA A 257 21.47 9.85 17.03
N LYS A 258 22.43 10.67 16.59
CA LYS A 258 22.44 11.22 15.22
C LYS A 258 22.68 10.13 14.18
N THR A 259 23.66 9.24 14.36
CA THR A 259 23.89 8.11 13.44
C THR A 259 22.75 7.10 13.48
N GLY A 260 22.18 6.82 14.65
CA GLY A 260 21.03 5.92 14.83
C GLY A 260 19.77 6.48 14.20
N TYR A 261 19.52 7.78 14.33
CA TYR A 261 18.43 8.48 13.63
C TYR A 261 18.65 8.46 12.11
N LEU A 262 19.86 8.74 11.62
CA LEU A 262 20.17 8.71 10.19
C LEU A 262 20.09 7.29 9.62
N ALA A 263 20.61 6.29 10.33
CA ALA A 263 20.56 4.88 9.95
C ALA A 263 19.13 4.33 10.01
N GLY A 264 18.37 4.67 11.06
CA GLY A 264 16.94 4.33 11.18
C GLY A 264 16.13 4.97 10.07
N ARG A 265 16.35 6.26 9.78
CA ARG A 265 15.75 6.96 8.64
C ARG A 265 16.17 6.33 7.32
N ALA A 266 17.41 5.91 7.15
CA ALA A 266 17.87 5.22 5.94
C ALA A 266 17.24 3.84 5.79
N MET A 267 17.11 3.05 6.86
CA MET A 267 16.44 1.75 6.84
C MET A 267 14.95 1.88 6.58
N ILE A 268 14.26 2.81 7.26
CA ILE A 268 12.85 3.11 7.02
C ILE A 268 12.67 3.57 5.57
N ASN A 269 13.51 4.49 5.08
CA ASN A 269 13.46 4.92 3.69
C ASN A 269 13.76 3.77 2.71
N ALA A 270 14.68 2.87 3.03
CA ALA A 270 15.00 1.71 2.19
C ALA A 270 13.85 0.68 2.19
N ALA A 271 13.24 0.43 3.35
CA ALA A 271 12.08 -0.45 3.52
C ALA A 271 10.85 0.13 2.82
N LEU A 272 10.56 1.43 3.01
CA LEU A 272 9.53 2.15 2.28
C LEU A 272 9.82 2.17 0.78
N LYS A 273 11.07 2.38 0.35
CA LYS A 273 11.46 2.27 -1.07
C LYS A 273 11.30 0.85 -1.60
N ARG A 274 11.48 -0.19 -0.79
CA ARG A 274 11.33 -1.59 -1.20
C ARG A 274 9.84 -1.98 -1.28
N LEU A 275 9.05 -1.59 -0.28
CA LEU A 275 7.60 -1.72 -0.27
C LEU A 275 6.97 -0.93 -1.42
N ALA A 276 7.42 0.31 -1.66
CA ALA A 276 6.95 1.14 -2.76
C ALA A 276 7.36 0.62 -4.13
N ARG A 277 8.55 0.02 -4.28
CA ARG A 277 9.00 -0.58 -5.56
C ARG A 277 8.29 -1.89 -5.88
N ASN A 278 7.96 -2.69 -4.88
CA ASN A 278 7.36 -4.00 -5.08
C ASN A 278 5.83 -3.98 -5.00
N SER A 279 5.23 -2.90 -4.50
CA SER A 279 3.78 -2.76 -4.43
C SER A 279 3.22 -2.21 -5.73
N THR A 280 2.29 -2.98 -6.32
CA THR A 280 1.40 -2.56 -7.40
C THR A 280 0.74 -1.21 -7.10
N PHE A 281 0.25 -1.03 -5.86
CA PHE A 281 -0.45 0.19 -5.44
C PHE A 281 0.45 1.44 -5.53
N PHE A 282 1.64 1.40 -4.92
CA PHE A 282 2.55 2.54 -4.94
C PHE A 282 3.10 2.85 -6.33
N THR A 283 3.25 1.83 -7.17
CA THR A 283 3.68 2.00 -8.57
C THR A 283 2.61 2.76 -9.36
N LEU A 284 1.34 2.35 -9.25
CA LEU A 284 0.23 3.04 -9.92
C LEU A 284 0.05 4.46 -9.41
N LEU A 285 0.15 4.68 -8.11
CA LEU A 285 0.04 6.01 -7.53
C LEU A 285 1.13 6.95 -8.06
N ARG A 286 2.36 6.46 -8.22
CA ARG A 286 3.45 7.26 -8.81
C ARG A 286 3.18 7.52 -10.30
N PHE A 287 2.78 6.50 -11.04
CA PHE A 287 2.48 6.61 -12.46
C PHE A 287 1.37 7.63 -12.73
N GLN A 288 0.27 7.59 -11.96
CA GLN A 288 -0.86 8.52 -12.09
C GLN A 288 -0.53 9.99 -11.79
N ARG A 289 0.59 10.27 -11.10
CA ARG A 289 1.04 11.67 -10.90
C ARG A 289 1.58 12.29 -12.19
N PHE A 290 2.02 11.48 -13.14
CA PHE A 290 2.63 11.93 -14.38
C PHE A 290 1.74 11.61 -15.61
N ALA A 291 1.01 10.49 -15.55
CA ALA A 291 0.13 10.04 -16.61
C ALA A 291 -1.30 10.56 -16.38
N ARG A 292 -1.86 11.23 -17.39
CA ARG A 292 -3.25 11.71 -17.39
C ARG A 292 -4.12 10.77 -18.22
N ILE A 293 -5.15 10.19 -17.62
CA ILE A 293 -6.14 9.37 -18.33
C ILE A 293 -7.34 10.26 -18.68
N VAL A 294 -7.63 10.39 -19.98
CA VAL A 294 -8.65 11.30 -20.51
C VAL A 294 -9.71 10.50 -21.26
N GLY A 295 -10.94 10.57 -20.77
CA GLY A 295 -12.10 9.89 -21.34
C GLY A 295 -13.25 9.87 -20.32
N ASP A 296 -14.32 9.16 -20.63
CA ASP A 296 -15.42 8.92 -19.68
C ASP A 296 -14.99 7.99 -18.52
N GLU A 297 -15.88 7.83 -17.54
CA GLU A 297 -15.60 7.00 -16.36
C GLU A 297 -15.45 5.51 -16.67
N ALA A 298 -16.15 5.00 -17.70
CA ALA A 298 -16.05 3.60 -18.10
C ALA A 298 -14.66 3.33 -18.71
N PHE A 299 -14.21 4.22 -19.60
CA PHE A 299 -12.87 4.22 -20.17
C PHE A 299 -11.80 4.28 -19.07
N LYS A 300 -11.86 5.29 -18.18
CA LYS A 300 -10.89 5.43 -17.07
C LYS A 300 -10.82 4.17 -16.22
N LYS A 301 -11.98 3.56 -15.89
CA LYS A 301 -12.04 2.32 -15.12
C LYS A 301 -11.39 1.15 -15.86
N GLY A 302 -11.63 1.02 -17.16
CA GLY A 302 -10.99 0.02 -18.02
C GLY A 302 -9.48 0.17 -18.07
N VAL A 303 -8.98 1.39 -18.36
CA VAL A 303 -7.53 1.69 -18.36
C VAL A 303 -6.92 1.36 -17.00
N MET A 304 -7.58 1.72 -15.90
CA MET A 304 -7.07 1.42 -14.55
C MET A 304 -7.08 -0.08 -14.23
N ALA A 305 -8.01 -0.86 -14.76
CA ALA A 305 -7.99 -2.31 -14.61
C ALA A 305 -6.78 -2.93 -15.32
N ASP A 306 -6.47 -2.46 -16.52
CA ASP A 306 -5.33 -2.95 -17.30
C ASP A 306 -3.99 -2.46 -16.75
N LEU A 307 -3.91 -1.23 -16.25
CA LEU A 307 -2.73 -0.77 -15.52
C LEU A 307 -2.48 -1.58 -14.24
N LYS A 308 -3.52 -2.01 -13.51
CA LYS A 308 -3.36 -2.91 -12.34
C LYS A 308 -2.78 -4.27 -12.73
N LYS A 309 -3.29 -4.84 -13.83
CA LYS A 309 -2.79 -6.06 -14.46
C LYS A 309 -1.35 -5.95 -14.96
N ILE A 310 -0.93 -4.77 -15.42
CA ILE A 310 0.46 -4.49 -15.79
C ILE A 310 1.32 -4.38 -14.52
N ALA A 311 0.89 -3.55 -13.55
CA ALA A 311 1.62 -3.30 -12.31
C ALA A 311 1.66 -4.50 -11.34
N SER A 312 0.90 -5.58 -11.58
CA SER A 312 1.03 -6.83 -10.83
C SER A 312 2.29 -7.62 -11.23
N THR A 313 2.85 -7.37 -12.41
CA THR A 313 4.07 -8.03 -12.91
C THR A 313 5.32 -7.23 -12.55
N LYS A 314 6.47 -7.89 -12.41
CA LYS A 314 7.77 -7.24 -12.15
C LYS A 314 8.16 -6.35 -13.33
N TRP A 315 7.99 -6.85 -14.56
CA TRP A 315 8.20 -6.09 -15.78
C TRP A 315 7.35 -4.82 -15.79
N GLY A 316 6.05 -4.94 -15.54
CA GLY A 316 5.13 -3.79 -15.60
C GLY A 316 5.42 -2.75 -14.53
N ARG A 317 5.81 -3.19 -13.31
CA ARG A 317 6.29 -2.24 -12.29
C ARG A 317 7.54 -1.49 -12.74
N ASN A 318 8.51 -2.18 -13.33
CA ASN A 318 9.73 -1.53 -13.81
C ASN A 318 9.41 -0.51 -14.92
N LYS A 319 8.55 -0.88 -15.87
CA LYS A 319 8.16 -0.03 -17.00
C LYS A 319 7.41 1.23 -16.54
N LEU A 320 6.38 1.08 -15.69
CA LEU A 320 5.61 2.22 -15.16
C LEU A 320 6.48 3.14 -14.29
N ASN A 321 7.42 2.58 -13.51
CA ASN A 321 8.37 3.39 -12.75
C ASN A 321 9.38 4.09 -13.68
N SER A 322 9.84 3.46 -14.76
CA SER A 322 10.73 4.08 -15.76
C SER A 322 10.09 5.32 -16.36
N LEU A 323 8.87 5.19 -16.87
CA LEU A 323 8.07 6.29 -17.40
C LEU A 323 7.92 7.43 -16.38
N ALA A 324 7.52 7.10 -15.15
CA ALA A 324 7.36 8.10 -14.09
C ALA A 324 8.68 8.79 -13.70
N ASN A 325 9.82 8.10 -13.78
CA ASN A 325 11.13 8.66 -13.45
C ASN A 325 11.68 9.55 -14.57
N LYS A 326 11.35 9.27 -15.83
CA LYS A 326 11.72 10.10 -17.00
C LYS A 326 11.01 11.44 -16.99
N GLY A 327 9.84 11.54 -16.35
CA GLY A 327 9.16 12.81 -16.04
C GLY A 327 8.54 13.54 -17.24
N GLN A 328 8.64 12.99 -18.45
CA GLN A 328 7.93 13.47 -19.63
C GLN A 328 6.43 13.27 -19.46
N ARG A 329 5.55 14.13 -19.99
CA ARG A 329 4.08 13.98 -19.82
C ARG A 329 3.54 12.79 -20.64
N LEU A 330 2.66 11.98 -20.06
CA LEU A 330 1.93 10.92 -20.77
C LEU A 330 0.43 11.18 -20.69
N GLU A 331 -0.26 11.09 -21.82
CA GLU A 331 -1.73 11.07 -21.86
C GLU A 331 -2.22 9.74 -22.41
N ILE A 332 -3.22 9.14 -21.76
CA ILE A 332 -3.91 7.96 -22.29
C ILE A 332 -5.33 8.40 -22.61
N LYS A 333 -5.70 8.38 -23.89
CA LYS A 333 -6.97 8.89 -24.40
C LYS A 333 -7.80 7.76 -25.00
N SER A 334 -9.12 7.88 -24.91
CA SER A 334 -10.01 6.99 -25.65
C SER A 334 -9.80 7.19 -27.16
N VAL A 335 -9.79 6.10 -27.92
CA VAL A 335 -9.82 6.17 -29.40
C VAL A 335 -11.02 6.96 -29.93
N SER A 336 -12.14 6.96 -29.18
CA SER A 336 -13.34 7.75 -29.52
C SER A 336 -13.16 9.26 -29.35
N SER A 337 -12.06 9.72 -28.71
CA SER A 337 -11.77 11.15 -28.54
C SER A 337 -11.03 11.78 -29.72
N ILE A 338 -10.62 10.97 -30.71
CA ILE A 338 -10.10 11.47 -31.97
C ILE A 338 -11.29 12.08 -32.72
N ALA A 339 -11.35 13.40 -32.80
CA ALA A 339 -12.47 14.13 -33.40
C ALA A 339 -12.83 13.55 -34.80
N PRO A 340 -14.12 13.27 -35.07
CA PRO A 340 -14.56 12.70 -36.35
C PRO A 340 -14.27 13.61 -37.56
N ASP A 341 -13.96 14.88 -37.31
CA ASP A 341 -13.77 15.96 -38.26
C ASP A 341 -12.30 16.18 -38.68
N ARG A 342 -11.35 15.36 -38.18
CA ARG A 342 -10.14 15.09 -38.96
C ARG A 342 -10.55 14.05 -40.00
N PRO A 343 -10.67 14.39 -41.31
CA PRO A 343 -10.87 13.36 -42.31
C PRO A 343 -9.74 12.36 -42.10
N MET A 344 -10.09 11.13 -41.71
CA MET A 344 -9.17 10.02 -41.91
C MET A 344 -8.80 10.12 -43.37
N MET A 345 -7.52 10.32 -43.68
CA MET A 345 -7.04 10.27 -45.06
C MET A 345 -7.72 9.06 -45.70
N PRO A 346 -8.44 9.22 -46.82
CA PRO A 346 -9.06 8.10 -47.50
C PRO A 346 -8.04 6.99 -47.59
N ILE A 347 -8.45 5.77 -47.24
CA ILE A 347 -7.53 4.63 -47.09
C ILE A 347 -6.69 4.41 -48.37
N ASP A 348 -7.22 4.90 -49.50
CA ASP A 348 -6.66 4.82 -50.84
C ASP A 348 -5.56 5.88 -51.15
N ASP A 349 -5.50 6.97 -50.38
CA ASP A 349 -4.60 8.12 -50.61
C ASP A 349 -3.32 8.08 -49.75
N LEU A 350 -3.18 7.10 -48.85
CA LEU A 350 -1.93 6.87 -48.14
C LEU A 350 -0.87 6.30 -49.11
N PRO A 351 0.39 6.78 -49.10
CA PRO A 351 1.45 6.21 -49.92
C PRO A 351 1.52 4.69 -49.68
N LYS A 352 1.34 3.90 -50.74
CA LYS A 352 1.42 2.43 -50.75
C LYS A 352 2.86 1.93 -50.55
N GLY A 353 3.50 2.38 -49.48
CA GLY A 353 4.72 1.80 -48.92
C GLY A 353 4.41 0.46 -48.23
N PRO A 354 5.42 -0.29 -47.77
CA PRO A 354 5.30 -1.69 -47.34
C PRO A 354 4.43 -1.96 -46.09
N CYS A 355 3.61 -1.01 -45.65
CA CYS A 355 2.53 -1.21 -44.69
C CYS A 355 1.23 -1.53 -45.46
N ALA A 356 1.22 -2.67 -46.15
CA ALA A 356 0.17 -3.04 -47.08
C ALA A 356 -0.88 -3.98 -46.46
N TRP A 357 -2.02 -3.40 -46.05
CA TRP A 357 -3.38 -3.97 -46.02
C TRP A 357 -3.76 -5.00 -44.92
N PRO A 358 -5.05 -5.33 -44.73
CA PRO A 358 -6.21 -4.46 -44.50
C PRO A 358 -7.02 -4.94 -43.29
N ASP A 359 -7.20 -4.14 -42.25
CA ASP A 359 -8.31 -4.34 -41.31
C ASP A 359 -8.53 -3.08 -40.46
N ASN A 360 -9.81 -2.83 -40.26
CA ASN A 360 -10.41 -1.73 -39.55
C ASN A 360 -9.91 -1.58 -38.10
N PHE A 361 -9.56 -0.33 -37.74
CA PHE A 361 -9.37 0.21 -36.39
C PHE A 361 -8.22 -0.38 -35.51
N ASN A 362 -7.51 0.56 -34.87
CA ASN A 362 -6.71 0.40 -33.65
C ASN A 362 -5.32 -0.28 -33.74
N CYS A 363 -4.35 0.36 -33.10
CA CYS A 363 -2.97 -0.09 -32.78
C CYS A 363 -1.86 0.21 -33.80
N GLN A 364 -2.02 1.22 -34.65
CA GLN A 364 -0.85 2.03 -34.97
C GLN A 364 -0.85 3.23 -34.02
N PRO A 365 0.30 3.64 -33.44
CA PRO A 365 0.41 4.89 -32.72
C PRO A 365 0.18 6.02 -33.72
N LYS A 366 -1.09 6.33 -34.01
CA LYS A 366 -1.43 7.26 -35.10
C LYS A 366 -0.84 8.63 -34.84
N TYR A 367 -0.66 9.02 -33.57
CA TYR A 367 0.11 10.18 -33.17
C TYR A 367 0.63 10.02 -31.75
N VAL A 368 1.92 9.71 -31.58
CA VAL A 368 2.64 10.24 -30.41
C VAL A 368 2.84 11.73 -30.70
N ASP A 369 1.79 12.53 -30.47
CA ASP A 369 1.90 13.98 -30.52
C ASP A 369 2.86 14.39 -29.39
N ALA A 370 4.13 14.50 -29.74
CA ALA A 370 5.16 15.13 -28.95
C ALA A 370 5.22 16.59 -29.42
N PRO A 371 4.48 17.53 -28.80
CA PRO A 371 4.40 18.93 -29.25
C PRO A 371 5.75 19.69 -29.23
N ASN A 372 6.83 19.04 -28.78
CA ASN A 372 8.20 19.53 -28.80
C ASN A 372 9.18 18.47 -29.33
N SER A 373 8.73 17.56 -30.18
CA SER A 373 9.61 16.60 -30.82
C SER A 373 10.60 17.34 -31.72
N PRO A 374 11.92 17.25 -31.51
CA PRO A 374 12.90 17.87 -32.41
C PRO A 374 12.86 17.25 -33.83
N TRP A 375 12.05 16.21 -34.04
CA TRP A 375 11.99 15.39 -35.24
C TRP A 375 11.03 15.93 -36.32
N TRP A 376 10.16 16.89 -36.00
CA TRP A 376 9.18 17.42 -36.96
C TRP A 376 9.05 18.95 -36.83
N ASP A 377 9.27 19.70 -37.92
CA ASP A 377 8.90 21.13 -37.93
C ASP A 377 7.37 21.29 -37.90
N ASN A 378 6.89 22.51 -37.62
CA ASN A 378 5.47 22.88 -37.69
C ASN A 378 4.83 22.69 -39.08
N ARG A 379 5.55 22.14 -40.06
CA ARG A 379 5.10 21.82 -41.42
C ARG A 379 5.15 20.31 -41.71
N GLY A 380 5.39 19.47 -40.70
CA GLY A 380 5.43 18.01 -40.87
C GLY A 380 6.63 17.52 -41.68
N ARG A 381 7.73 18.28 -41.73
CA ARG A 381 8.98 17.83 -42.35
C ARG A 381 9.95 17.32 -41.29
N ASN A 382 10.63 16.23 -41.63
CA ASN A 382 11.70 15.65 -40.81
C ASN A 382 12.95 16.54 -40.96
N VAL A 383 13.25 17.38 -39.97
CA VAL A 383 14.19 18.51 -40.14
C VAL A 383 15.60 18.25 -39.65
N LEU A 384 15.90 17.13 -39.00
CA LEU A 384 17.25 16.92 -38.47
C LEU A 384 17.82 15.54 -38.84
N PRO A 385 19.08 15.47 -39.31
CA PRO A 385 19.81 14.21 -39.37
C PRO A 385 19.92 13.66 -37.95
N MET A 386 19.63 12.37 -37.79
CA MET A 386 19.70 11.69 -36.49
C MET A 386 21.11 11.85 -35.92
N PRO A 387 21.31 12.54 -34.78
CA PRO A 387 22.55 12.38 -34.06
C PRO A 387 22.58 10.95 -33.50
N ASP A 388 23.74 10.31 -33.52
CA ASP A 388 24.03 9.00 -32.89
C ASP A 388 23.90 9.03 -31.34
N SER A 389 23.15 9.97 -30.78
CA SER A 389 23.06 10.30 -29.36
C SER A 389 21.61 10.35 -28.90
N PRO A 390 21.30 9.79 -27.71
CA PRO A 390 19.96 9.87 -27.12
C PRO A 390 19.48 11.32 -27.02
N GLY A 391 18.27 11.59 -27.51
CA GLY A 391 17.64 12.90 -27.40
C GLY A 391 17.16 13.22 -25.97
N PRO A 392 16.68 14.45 -25.70
CA PRO A 392 16.17 14.86 -24.37
C PRO A 392 14.87 14.14 -23.93
N GLY A 393 14.31 13.31 -24.81
CA GLY A 393 13.00 12.69 -24.63
C GLY A 393 11.84 13.65 -24.89
N SER A 394 10.64 13.09 -25.01
CA SER A 394 9.42 13.85 -25.25
C SER A 394 8.21 13.19 -24.57
N GLY A 395 7.17 13.98 -24.33
CA GLY A 395 5.88 13.45 -23.88
C GLY A 395 5.22 12.58 -24.94
N SER A 396 4.22 11.81 -24.52
CA SER A 396 3.50 10.90 -25.41
C SER A 396 2.00 10.95 -25.18
N THR A 397 1.24 10.71 -26.25
CA THR A 397 -0.20 10.44 -26.17
C THR A 397 -0.44 9.03 -26.70
N VAL A 398 -1.09 8.19 -25.89
CA VAL A 398 -1.51 6.83 -26.24
C VAL A 398 -3.01 6.84 -26.45
N TYR A 399 -3.46 6.48 -27.65
CA TYR A 399 -4.87 6.25 -27.94
C TYR A 399 -5.17 4.78 -27.71
N TYR A 400 -6.15 4.50 -26.84
CA TYR A 400 -6.38 3.17 -26.32
C TYR A 400 -7.87 2.87 -26.21
N ASP A 401 -8.24 1.58 -26.28
CA ASP A 401 -9.58 1.08 -25.97
C ASP A 401 -9.47 -0.15 -25.06
N PRO A 402 -9.83 -0.04 -23.77
CA PRO A 402 -9.79 -1.17 -22.85
C PRO A 402 -10.88 -2.22 -23.13
N GLY A 403 -11.88 -1.91 -23.96
CA GLY A 403 -12.97 -2.82 -24.31
C GLY A 403 -12.63 -3.74 -25.49
N GLN A 404 -11.56 -3.46 -26.22
CA GLN A 404 -11.22 -4.18 -27.45
C GLN A 404 -9.96 -5.03 -27.26
N SER A 405 -10.05 -6.31 -27.63
CA SER A 405 -8.88 -7.15 -27.85
C SER A 405 -8.30 -6.88 -29.25
N THR A 406 -6.98 -6.79 -29.36
CA THR A 406 -6.33 -6.55 -30.65
C THR A 406 -6.04 -7.88 -31.34
N PRO A 407 -6.54 -8.13 -32.56
CA PRO A 407 -6.12 -9.31 -33.30
C PRO A 407 -4.61 -9.26 -33.54
N LEU A 408 -3.93 -10.35 -33.15
CA LEU A 408 -2.50 -10.51 -33.37
C LEU A 408 -2.30 -11.20 -34.69
N TYR A 409 -1.55 -10.57 -35.57
CA TYR A 409 -1.08 -11.18 -36.80
C TYR A 409 0.43 -11.48 -36.70
N SER A 410 0.83 -12.59 -37.33
CA SER A 410 2.22 -13.00 -37.53
C SER A 410 2.38 -13.60 -38.91
N GLY A 411 3.06 -12.88 -39.81
CA GLY A 411 3.25 -13.30 -41.20
C GLY A 411 1.96 -13.28 -42.02
N GLY A 412 1.05 -12.33 -41.74
CA GLY A 412 -0.24 -12.21 -42.43
C GLY A 412 -1.30 -13.23 -41.99
N GLN A 413 -1.00 -14.08 -41.01
CA GLN A 413 -1.96 -15.01 -40.40
C GLN A 413 -2.34 -14.57 -38.99
N LYS A 414 -3.63 -14.62 -38.66
CA LYS A 414 -4.12 -14.35 -37.30
C LYS A 414 -3.61 -15.43 -36.35
N PHE A 415 -2.79 -15.03 -35.38
CA PHE A 415 -2.16 -15.86 -34.37
C PHE A 415 -2.96 -15.92 -33.05
N GLY A 416 -3.97 -15.05 -32.90
CA GLY A 416 -4.85 -14.99 -31.73
C GLY A 416 -5.33 -13.56 -31.49
N ASP A 417 -5.84 -13.30 -30.30
CA ASP A 417 -6.20 -11.95 -29.85
C ASP A 417 -5.33 -11.58 -28.64
N ALA A 418 -4.74 -10.39 -28.66
CA ALA A 418 -4.06 -9.81 -27.51
C ALA A 418 -5.10 -9.27 -26.52
N PRO A 419 -5.00 -9.64 -25.23
CA PRO A 419 -5.71 -8.94 -24.18
C PRO A 419 -5.38 -7.45 -24.21
N SER A 420 -6.36 -6.61 -23.90
CA SER A 420 -6.23 -5.15 -23.91
C SER A 420 -5.02 -4.65 -23.10
N ASP A 421 -4.74 -5.28 -21.95
CA ASP A 421 -3.57 -4.95 -21.12
C ASP A 421 -2.21 -5.22 -21.78
N VAL A 422 -2.14 -6.19 -22.71
CA VAL A 422 -0.94 -6.45 -23.50
C VAL A 422 -0.77 -5.37 -24.57
N THR A 423 -1.86 -4.97 -25.23
CA THR A 423 -1.85 -3.83 -26.17
C THR A 423 -1.42 -2.55 -25.47
N LEU A 424 -1.95 -2.26 -24.28
CA LEU A 424 -1.51 -1.09 -23.51
C LEU A 424 -0.04 -1.20 -23.09
N ALA A 425 0.44 -2.38 -22.67
CA ALA A 425 1.84 -2.59 -22.33
C ALA A 425 2.79 -2.35 -23.51
N HIS A 426 2.36 -2.72 -24.72
CA HIS A 426 3.06 -2.44 -25.98
C HIS A 426 3.19 -0.93 -26.22
N GLU A 427 2.09 -0.19 -26.20
CA GLU A 427 2.11 1.26 -26.41
C GLU A 427 2.92 2.01 -25.33
N LEU A 428 2.92 1.51 -24.09
CA LEU A 428 3.74 2.05 -23.01
C LEU A 428 5.25 1.83 -23.22
N ASN A 429 5.67 0.86 -24.02
CA ASN A 429 7.07 0.72 -24.42
C ASN A 429 7.49 1.83 -25.37
N HIS A 430 6.68 2.10 -26.39
CA HIS A 430 6.93 3.25 -27.27
C HIS A 430 7.01 4.53 -26.46
N ALA A 431 6.01 4.79 -25.60
CA ALA A 431 6.02 5.96 -24.73
C ALA A 431 7.28 6.06 -23.86
N ASP A 432 7.82 4.92 -23.38
CA ASP A 432 9.05 4.88 -22.59
C ASP A 432 10.29 5.21 -23.44
N ASN A 433 10.34 4.72 -24.68
CA ASN A 433 11.41 5.03 -25.62
C ASN A 433 11.39 6.51 -26.06
N PHE A 434 10.20 7.05 -26.37
CA PHE A 434 10.01 8.48 -26.62
C PHE A 434 10.38 9.33 -25.41
N ALA A 435 9.98 8.93 -24.20
CA ALA A 435 10.31 9.65 -22.99
C ALA A 435 11.81 9.63 -22.66
N GLY A 436 12.54 8.60 -23.13
CA GLY A 436 13.99 8.49 -22.97
C GLY A 436 14.80 9.09 -24.10
N GLY A 437 14.16 9.52 -25.19
CA GLY A 437 14.86 9.98 -26.40
C GLY A 437 15.66 8.86 -27.09
N THR A 438 15.27 7.60 -26.86
CA THR A 438 15.94 6.41 -27.40
C THR A 438 15.17 5.80 -28.59
N TYR A 439 14.19 6.52 -29.12
CA TYR A 439 13.46 6.10 -30.31
C TYR A 439 14.40 6.12 -31.53
N THR A 440 14.61 4.96 -32.15
CA THR A 440 15.42 4.80 -33.35
C THR A 440 14.54 4.29 -34.49
N PRO A 441 14.03 5.18 -35.35
CA PRO A 441 13.33 4.74 -36.55
C PRO A 441 14.37 4.09 -37.48
N LEU A 442 14.23 2.80 -37.80
CA LEU A 442 14.96 2.24 -38.93
C LEU A 442 14.19 2.52 -40.22
N HIS A 443 14.92 2.87 -41.26
CA HIS A 443 14.36 2.96 -42.59
C HIS A 443 14.62 1.67 -43.36
N ASN A 444 13.76 1.38 -44.33
CA ASN A 444 13.88 0.22 -45.23
C ASN A 444 15.16 0.16 -46.08
N ARG A 445 16.07 1.12 -45.91
CA ARG A 445 17.37 1.22 -46.58
C ARG A 445 18.54 0.81 -45.67
N ASP A 446 18.30 0.57 -44.38
CA ASP A 446 19.35 0.15 -43.46
C ASP A 446 19.71 -1.33 -43.69
N GLY A 447 21.00 -1.67 -43.70
CA GLY A 447 21.48 -3.05 -43.94
C GLY A 447 21.00 -4.07 -42.90
N ASN A 448 20.51 -3.60 -41.76
CA ASN A 448 19.90 -4.40 -40.69
C ASN A 448 18.36 -4.47 -40.77
N TRP A 449 17.75 -3.90 -41.82
CA TRP A 449 16.32 -3.99 -42.06
C TRP A 449 15.92 -5.45 -42.27
N ASN A 450 15.24 -6.01 -41.29
CA ASN A 450 14.62 -7.32 -41.43
C ASN A 450 13.19 -7.11 -41.91
N LYS A 451 12.85 -7.64 -43.09
CA LYS A 451 11.48 -7.59 -43.62
C LYS A 451 10.43 -8.09 -42.61
N GLN A 452 10.82 -8.92 -41.64
CA GLN A 452 9.98 -9.44 -40.56
C GLN A 452 9.50 -8.42 -39.52
N TRP A 453 10.04 -7.20 -39.54
CA TRP A 453 9.71 -6.14 -38.59
C TRP A 453 9.64 -4.81 -39.37
N SER A 454 8.59 -4.01 -39.12
CA SER A 454 8.39 -2.72 -39.79
C SER A 454 9.41 -1.65 -39.39
N ASP A 455 10.10 -1.82 -38.27
CA ASP A 455 11.34 -1.12 -37.89
C ASP A 455 11.96 -1.82 -36.65
N LEU A 456 13.16 -1.39 -36.22
CA LEU A 456 13.83 -1.94 -35.03
C LEU A 456 13.12 -1.58 -33.73
N GLU A 457 12.38 -0.48 -33.71
CA GLU A 457 11.67 -0.04 -32.52
C GLU A 457 10.50 -0.95 -32.20
N GLU A 458 9.73 -1.35 -33.20
CA GLU A 458 8.67 -2.35 -33.10
C GLU A 458 9.25 -3.70 -32.67
N PHE A 459 10.39 -4.11 -33.22
CA PHE A 459 11.08 -5.33 -32.77
C PHE A 459 11.41 -5.27 -31.28
N ASN A 460 12.08 -4.21 -30.84
CA ASN A 460 12.47 -4.02 -29.44
C ASN A 460 11.24 -3.94 -28.53
N THR A 461 10.19 -3.28 -29.00
CA THR A 461 8.92 -3.16 -28.28
C THR A 461 8.24 -4.51 -28.12
N VAL A 462 8.24 -5.37 -29.14
CA VAL A 462 7.70 -6.73 -29.07
C VAL A 462 8.56 -7.64 -28.18
N GLN A 463 9.90 -7.51 -28.20
CA GLN A 463 10.75 -8.25 -27.26
C GLN A 463 10.43 -7.86 -25.81
N ASN A 464 10.24 -6.57 -25.56
CA ASN A 464 9.83 -6.07 -24.24
C ASN A 464 8.40 -6.52 -23.87
N GLU A 465 7.46 -6.51 -24.81
CA GLU A 465 6.10 -7.04 -24.64
C GLU A 465 6.13 -8.55 -24.33
N ASN A 466 7.01 -9.33 -24.96
CA ASN A 466 7.16 -10.76 -24.68
C ASN A 466 7.63 -11.03 -23.24
N ALA A 467 8.46 -10.16 -22.67
CA ALA A 467 8.81 -10.24 -21.25
C ALA A 467 7.57 -10.03 -20.35
N TYR A 468 6.67 -9.09 -20.72
CA TYR A 468 5.39 -8.93 -20.02
C TYR A 468 4.48 -10.16 -20.17
N ARG A 469 4.35 -10.68 -21.40
CA ARG A 469 3.57 -11.89 -21.70
C ARG A 469 4.06 -13.09 -20.90
N GLY A 470 5.37 -13.27 -20.76
CA GLY A 470 5.98 -14.34 -19.96
C GLY A 470 5.59 -14.28 -18.50
N GLU A 471 5.64 -13.10 -17.89
CA GLU A 471 5.18 -12.93 -16.51
C GLU A 471 3.66 -13.12 -16.36
N ARG A 472 2.90 -13.01 -17.45
CA ARG A 472 1.45 -13.26 -17.50
C ARG A 472 1.06 -14.68 -17.89
N GLY A 473 2.02 -15.54 -18.27
CA GLY A 473 1.73 -16.85 -18.82
C GLY A 473 1.01 -16.81 -20.17
N LEU A 474 1.15 -15.73 -20.93
CA LEU A 474 0.57 -15.58 -22.26
C LEU A 474 1.54 -16.08 -23.34
N PRO A 475 1.03 -16.61 -24.47
CA PRO A 475 1.88 -16.99 -25.60
C PRO A 475 2.72 -15.81 -26.09
N TYR A 476 4.00 -16.08 -26.37
CA TYR A 476 4.90 -15.09 -26.95
C TYR A 476 4.48 -14.78 -28.37
N ARG A 477 4.65 -13.54 -28.77
CA ARG A 477 4.49 -13.11 -30.16
C ARG A 477 5.79 -13.43 -30.91
N PRO A 478 5.79 -14.41 -31.84
CA PRO A 478 7.02 -14.84 -32.50
C PRO A 478 7.48 -13.86 -33.58
N LYS A 479 6.55 -13.10 -34.21
CA LYS A 479 6.80 -12.13 -35.30
C LYS A 479 5.74 -11.01 -35.28
N TYR A 480 6.05 -9.86 -35.88
CA TYR A 480 5.10 -8.75 -36.09
C TYR A 480 4.78 -8.63 -37.59
N PHE A 481 3.60 -9.11 -38.00
CA PHE A 481 2.92 -8.66 -39.23
C PHE A 481 1.44 -8.88 -39.08
#